data_AF-A0A972MKF3-F1
#
_entry.id   AF-A0A972MKF3-F1
#
_cell.length_a   1.000
_cell.length_b   1.000
_cell.length_c   1.000
_cell.angle_alpha   90.00
_cell.angle_beta   90.00
_cell.angle_gamma   90.00
#
_symmetry.space_group_name_H-M   'P 1'
#
loop_
_entity.id
_entity.type
_entity.pdbx_description
1 polymer ?
#
loop_
_entity_poly.entity_id
_entity_poly.type
_entity_poly.pdbx_seq_one_letter_code
_entity_poly.pdbx_strand_id
1 'polypeptide(L)'
;MSRFLLSHPNKPMHIHITNVWKTAVSFFEKEGINDEILKDILTIITFAHDFGKATDYFQQYIKGDKSLKNKPETRHAHIGGLLGFYLVEKYLESKNIDNLFLFKS
;
A
#
# COMPACT_ATOMS: atom_id res chain seq x y z
N MET A 1 -18.99 7.87 -16.53
CA MET A 1 -17.63 7.59 -15.99
C MET A 1 -17.74 6.56 -14.88
N SER A 2 -16.88 5.53 -14.87
CA SER A 2 -16.81 4.55 -13.77
C SER A 2 -16.46 5.28 -12.46
N ARG A 3 -17.30 5.08 -11.43
CA ARG A 3 -17.10 5.62 -10.07
C ARG A 3 -16.03 4.85 -9.27
N PHE A 4 -15.45 3.79 -9.84
CA PHE A 4 -14.50 2.93 -9.13
C PHE A 4 -13.05 3.37 -9.34
N LEU A 5 -12.26 3.33 -8.28
CA LEU A 5 -10.80 3.46 -8.34
C LEU A 5 -10.19 2.24 -9.02
N LEU A 6 -9.27 2.50 -9.95
CA LEU A 6 -8.56 1.48 -10.70
C LEU A 6 -7.13 1.31 -10.18
N SER A 7 -6.68 0.07 -9.99
CA SER A 7 -5.25 -0.23 -9.79
C SER A 7 -4.55 -0.54 -11.13
N HIS A 8 -5.30 -1.07 -12.10
CA HIS A 8 -4.90 -1.26 -13.51
C HIS A 8 -6.07 -0.87 -14.42
N PRO A 9 -5.86 -0.60 -15.73
CA PRO A 9 -6.93 -0.17 -16.63
C PRO A 9 -8.20 -1.04 -16.59
N ASN A 10 -8.03 -2.35 -16.41
CA ASN A 10 -9.11 -3.33 -16.37
C ASN A 10 -9.32 -3.95 -14.97
N LYS A 11 -8.74 -3.38 -13.91
CA LYS A 11 -8.76 -3.97 -12.57
C LYS A 11 -9.13 -2.96 -11.48
N PRO A 12 -10.27 -3.14 -10.80
CA PRO A 12 -10.64 -2.34 -9.63
C PRO A 12 -9.61 -2.46 -8.51
N MET A 13 -9.40 -1.36 -7.79
CA MET A 13 -8.42 -1.27 -6.71
C MET A 13 -8.72 -2.24 -5.56
N HIS A 14 -9.97 -2.37 -5.13
CA HIS A 14 -10.37 -3.29 -4.04
C HIS A 14 -10.05 -4.76 -4.37
N ILE A 15 -10.27 -5.20 -5.62
CA ILE A 15 -9.91 -6.56 -6.07
C ILE A 15 -8.39 -6.73 -6.07
N HIS A 16 -7.64 -5.73 -6.55
CA HIS A 16 -6.19 -5.80 -6.56
C HIS A 16 -5.60 -5.91 -5.15
N ILE A 17 -5.98 -5.01 -4.25
CA ILE A 17 -5.46 -4.99 -2.88
C ILE A 17 -5.82 -6.30 -2.15
N THR A 18 -7.07 -6.78 -2.28
CA THR A 18 -7.49 -8.04 -1.67
C THR A 18 -6.63 -9.22 -2.16
N ASN A 19 -6.32 -9.27 -3.45
CA ASN A 19 -5.48 -10.33 -3.99
C ASN A 19 -4.03 -10.22 -3.52
N VAL A 20 -3.47 -9.02 -3.47
CA VAL A 20 -2.10 -8.78 -2.97
C VAL A 20 -1.99 -9.22 -1.51
N TRP A 21 -2.94 -8.80 -0.66
CA TRP A 21 -3.00 -9.20 0.75
C TRP A 21 -3.07 -10.73 0.91
N LYS A 22 -3.99 -11.40 0.20
CA LYS A 22 -4.11 -12.88 0.24
C LYS A 22 -2.83 -13.57 -0.18
N THR A 23 -2.18 -13.09 -1.24
CA THR A 23 -0.91 -13.64 -1.70
C THR A 23 0.18 -13.44 -0.64
N ALA A 24 0.29 -12.25 -0.06
CA ALA A 24 1.28 -11.94 0.97
C ALA A 24 1.10 -12.82 2.23
N VAL A 25 -0.12 -12.93 2.74
CA VAL A 25 -0.44 -13.80 3.88
C VAL A 25 -0.13 -15.27 3.57
N SER A 26 -0.47 -15.74 2.37
CA SER A 26 -0.15 -17.11 1.96
C SER A 26 1.36 -17.37 1.92
N PHE A 27 2.18 -16.42 1.47
CA PHE A 27 3.64 -16.55 1.53
C PHE A 27 4.13 -16.54 2.98
N PHE A 28 3.65 -15.60 3.80
CA PHE A 28 4.01 -15.50 5.21
C PHE A 28 3.77 -16.81 5.97
N GLU A 29 2.61 -17.43 5.75
CA GLU A 29 2.24 -18.71 6.37
C GLU A 29 3.07 -19.89 5.83
N LYS A 30 3.41 -19.89 4.53
CA LYS A 30 4.27 -20.92 3.92
C LYS A 30 5.70 -20.89 4.44
N GLU A 31 6.23 -19.72 4.73
CA GLU A 31 7.56 -19.55 5.32
C GLU A 31 7.59 -19.98 6.80
N GLY A 32 6.45 -20.35 7.39
CA GLY A 32 6.36 -20.81 8.78
C GLY A 32 6.66 -19.69 9.79
N ILE A 33 6.50 -18.43 9.39
CA ILE A 33 6.75 -17.28 10.27
C ILE A 33 5.60 -17.20 11.28
N ASN A 34 5.94 -17.29 12.57
CA ASN A 34 5.00 -17.22 13.68
C ASN A 34 5.20 -15.92 14.47
N ASP A 35 5.00 -14.78 13.81
CA ASP A 35 5.11 -13.45 14.40
C ASP A 35 3.90 -12.60 13.98
N GLU A 36 2.98 -12.39 14.92
CA GLU A 36 1.75 -11.63 14.69
C GLU A 36 2.02 -10.14 14.44
N ILE A 37 3.06 -9.57 15.06
CA ILE A 37 3.46 -8.17 14.82
C ILE A 37 3.91 -8.02 13.36
N LEU A 38 4.71 -8.96 12.87
CA LEU A 38 5.17 -8.95 11.49
C LEU A 38 4.03 -9.22 10.50
N LYS A 39 3.06 -10.08 10.84
CA LYS A 39 1.85 -10.33 10.04
C LYS A 39 0.96 -9.09 9.93
N ASP A 40 0.80 -8.35 11.02
CA ASP A 40 0.07 -7.09 11.04
C ASP A 40 0.78 -6.01 10.22
N ILE A 41 2.10 -5.87 10.36
CA ILE A 41 2.91 -4.95 9.54
C ILE A 41 2.79 -5.30 8.05
N LEU A 42 2.93 -6.57 7.69
CA LEU A 42 2.73 -7.05 6.32
C LEU A 42 1.35 -6.65 5.80
N THR A 43 0.31 -6.84 6.61
CA THR A 43 -1.06 -6.46 6.28
C THR A 43 -1.16 -4.97 6.01
N ILE A 44 -0.68 -4.11 6.92
CA ILE A 44 -0.67 -2.65 6.75
C ILE A 44 0.01 -2.24 5.43
N ILE A 45 1.19 -2.77 5.15
CA ILE A 45 1.95 -2.46 3.93
C ILE A 45 1.16 -2.87 2.68
N THR A 46 0.54 -4.06 2.67
CA THR A 46 -0.24 -4.53 1.50
C THR A 46 -1.45 -3.63 1.20
N PHE A 47 -2.06 -3.02 2.21
CA PHE A 47 -3.15 -2.06 2.01
C PHE A 47 -2.64 -0.68 1.58
N ALA A 48 -1.50 -0.24 2.10
CA ALA A 48 -0.98 1.12 1.88
C ALA A 48 -0.18 1.28 0.57
N HIS A 49 0.52 0.23 0.09
CA HIS A 49 1.53 0.35 -0.99
C HIS A 49 0.99 1.03 -2.27
N ASP A 50 -0.27 0.79 -2.59
CA ASP A 50 -0.94 1.26 -3.79
C ASP A 50 -1.86 2.47 -3.54
N PHE A 51 -1.89 3.00 -2.32
CA PHE A 51 -2.78 4.12 -1.95
C PHE A 51 -2.59 5.34 -2.85
N GLY A 52 -1.34 5.61 -3.28
CA GLY A 52 -1.04 6.69 -4.24
C GLY A 52 -1.78 6.56 -5.59
N LYS A 53 -2.28 5.36 -5.93
CA LYS A 53 -3.11 5.17 -7.13
C LYS A 53 -4.50 5.78 -7.00
N ALA A 54 -4.97 6.05 -5.78
CA ALA A 54 -6.25 6.68 -5.54
C ALA A 54 -6.26 8.20 -5.88
N THR A 55 -5.09 8.80 -6.09
CA THR A 55 -4.99 10.22 -6.46
C THR A 55 -5.60 10.51 -7.83
N ASP A 56 -6.13 11.71 -8.02
CA ASP A 56 -6.74 12.11 -9.29
C ASP A 56 -5.75 12.06 -10.44
N TYR A 57 -4.50 12.50 -10.23
CA TYR A 57 -3.46 12.42 -11.25
C TYR A 57 -3.19 10.98 -11.72
N PHE A 58 -3.11 10.03 -10.78
CA PHE A 58 -2.92 8.62 -11.13
C PHE A 58 -4.17 8.03 -11.80
N GLN A 59 -5.37 8.39 -11.33
CA GLN A 59 -6.63 7.92 -11.93
C GLN A 59 -6.83 8.47 -13.34
N GLN A 60 -6.47 9.72 -13.63
CA GLN A 60 -6.51 10.27 -14.98
C GLN A 60 -5.53 9.54 -15.91
N TYR A 61 -4.30 9.33 -15.44
CA TYR A 61 -3.27 8.59 -16.16
C TYR A 61 -3.73 7.16 -16.51
N ILE A 62 -4.22 6.39 -15.53
CA ILE A 62 -4.58 4.99 -15.72
C ILE A 62 -5.83 4.80 -16.57
N LYS A 63 -6.72 5.82 -16.60
CA LYS A 63 -7.94 5.84 -17.42
C LYS A 63 -7.68 6.26 -18.86
N GLY A 64 -6.46 6.68 -19.21
CA GLY A 64 -6.06 6.86 -20.61
C GLY A 64 -5.33 8.16 -20.93
N ASP A 65 -5.18 9.09 -19.98
CA ASP A 65 -4.41 10.31 -20.23
C ASP A 65 -2.90 10.00 -20.29
N LYS A 66 -2.41 9.77 -21.51
CA LYS A 66 -0.99 9.46 -21.76
C LYS A 66 -0.09 10.68 -21.54
N SER A 67 -0.61 11.91 -21.49
CA SER A 67 0.19 13.11 -21.21
C SER A 67 0.76 13.11 -19.80
N LEU A 68 0.14 12.37 -18.88
CA LEU A 68 0.57 12.22 -17.50
C LEU A 68 1.61 11.10 -17.31
N LYS A 69 1.89 10.30 -18.35
CA LYS A 69 2.87 9.23 -18.28
C LYS A 69 4.24 9.78 -17.87
N ASN A 70 4.89 9.13 -16.91
CA ASN A 70 6.19 9.49 -16.34
C ASN A 70 6.24 10.82 -15.57
N LYS A 71 5.11 11.53 -15.41
CA LYS A 71 5.07 12.73 -14.57
C LYS A 71 5.23 12.37 -13.08
N PRO A 72 5.91 13.20 -12.27
CA PRO A 72 6.10 12.95 -10.84
C PRO A 72 4.80 12.61 -10.08
N GLU A 73 3.69 13.23 -10.45
CA GLU A 73 2.36 13.07 -9.86
C GLU A 73 1.78 11.66 -10.08
N THR A 74 2.31 10.90 -11.05
CA THR A 74 1.93 9.50 -11.28
C THR A 74 2.80 8.49 -10.52
N ARG A 75 3.78 8.97 -9.74
CA ARG A 75 4.66 8.11 -8.91
C ARG A 75 3.97 7.71 -7.60
N HIS A 76 2.95 6.85 -7.71
CA HIS A 76 2.14 6.35 -6.60
C HIS A 76 2.94 5.74 -5.42
N ALA A 77 4.06 5.08 -5.72
CA ALA A 77 4.84 4.34 -4.73
C ALA A 77 5.36 5.21 -3.57
N HIS A 78 5.67 6.48 -3.79
CA HIS A 78 6.15 7.37 -2.72
C HIS A 78 5.05 7.66 -1.68
N ILE A 79 3.84 7.96 -2.15
CA ILE A 79 2.68 8.22 -1.27
C ILE A 79 2.31 6.93 -0.53
N GLY A 80 2.28 5.79 -1.22
CA GLY A 80 2.01 4.50 -0.60
C GLY A 80 3.05 4.12 0.45
N GLY A 81 4.33 4.35 0.17
CA GLY A 81 5.43 4.12 1.11
C GLY A 81 5.35 5.02 2.35
N LEU A 82 5.11 6.32 2.17
CA LEU A 82 4.95 7.27 3.28
C LEU A 82 3.76 6.91 4.17
N LEU A 83 2.62 6.57 3.57
CA LEU A 83 1.44 6.15 4.32
C LEU A 83 1.69 4.83 5.05
N GLY A 84 2.28 3.84 4.39
CA GLY A 84 2.60 2.55 5.00
C GLY A 84 3.54 2.71 6.20
N PHE A 85 4.56 3.56 6.06
CA PHE A 85 5.47 3.92 7.14
C PHE A 85 4.72 4.53 8.34
N TYR A 86 3.91 5.58 8.10
CA TYR A 86 3.16 6.25 9.15
C TYR A 86 2.18 5.30 9.87
N LEU A 87 1.49 4.43 9.14
CA LEU A 87 0.55 3.48 9.72
C LEU A 87 1.24 2.39 10.54
N VAL A 88 2.40 1.91 10.08
CA VAL A 88 3.22 0.95 10.85
C VAL A 88 3.71 1.59 12.14
N GLU A 89 4.16 2.84 12.11
CA GLU A 89 4.55 3.59 13.30
C GLU A 89 3.41 3.67 14.31
N LYS A 90 2.22 4.11 13.89
CA LYS A 90 1.03 4.17 14.77
C LYS A 90 0.59 2.82 15.29
N TYR A 91 0.74 1.77 14.49
CA TYR A 91 0.49 0.42 14.94
C TYR A 91 1.48 -0.01 16.05
N LEU A 92 2.79 0.20 15.86
CA LEU A 92 3.81 -0.17 16.85
C LEU A 92 3.67 0.64 18.15
N GLU A 93 3.40 1.94 18.06
CA GLU A 93 3.06 2.79 19.21
C GLU A 93 1.89 2.20 20.00
N SER A 94 0.81 1.78 19.32
CA SER A 94 -0.36 1.17 19.95
C SER A 94 -0.08 -0.17 20.65
N LYS A 95 1.03 -0.83 20.30
CA LYS A 95 1.50 -2.07 20.92
C LYS A 95 2.55 -1.83 22.01
N ASN A 96 2.90 -0.57 22.30
CA ASN A 96 4.02 -0.19 23.17
C ASN A 96 5.34 -0.81 22.71
N ILE A 97 5.55 -0.93 21.39
CA ILE A 97 6.79 -1.42 20.81
C ILE A 97 7.58 -0.21 20.34
N ASP A 98 8.73 0.02 20.97
CA ASP A 98 9.66 1.06 20.54
C ASP A 98 10.20 0.71 19.15
N ASN A 99 9.97 1.60 18.19
CA ASN A 99 10.53 1.44 16.87
C ASN A 99 12.02 1.85 16.89
N LEU A 100 12.92 0.87 17.04
CA LEU A 100 14.37 1.10 17.12
C LEU A 100 14.98 1.83 15.90
N PHE A 101 14.29 1.83 14.75
CA PHE A 101 14.76 2.51 13.54
C PHE A 101 14.28 3.95 13.43
N LEU A 102 13.39 4.40 14.32
CA LEU A 102 12.95 5.78 14.41
C LEU A 102 13.75 6.45 15.51
N PHE A 103 14.66 7.32 15.09
CA PHE A 103 15.48 8.14 15.97
C PHE A 103 14.63 8.71 17.10
N LYS A 104 15.12 8.52 18.33
CA LYS A 104 14.89 9.43 19.44
C LYS A 104 15.09 10.86 18.93
N SER A 105 14.01 11.58 18.63
CA SER A 105 14.02 13.02 18.41
C SER A 105 13.65 13.72 19.70
#